data_AF-A0A8B8B8P5-F1
#
_entry.id   AF-A0A8B8B8P5-F1
#
_cell.length_a   1.000
_cell.length_b   1.000
_cell.length_c   1.000
_cell.angle_alpha   90.00
_cell.angle_beta   90.00
_cell.angle_gamma   90.00
#
_symmetry.space_group_name_H-M   'P 1'
#
loop_
_entity.id
_entity.type
_entity.pdbx_description
1 polymer ?
#
loop_
_entity_poly.entity_id
_entity_poly.type
_entity_poly.pdbx_seq_one_letter_code
_entity_poly.pdbx_strand_id
1 'polypeptide(L)'
;MKKIQIIYQQFYKSTSNIDKGSLSQLRNVIHRVDVQGADRVVDSYRAHFAFISDCLDAFLVGACLHHLDMENIESEPKRKQVLFAALSSDEKRQYIEQIASEIERNYINLEKDLCSLNPRSQEMYLKEQQIQDMFDADEMKFFCLHCRRSYKTRGNLKNHLKKEHEWQFPVEQNDDDDDKELDRVALYRASFMKCALLLRDTNDAYILGDGNRIMDNSKFQMLLSGISQHTKYQLWLFRFLANFHCLLSPRDAYEYKWNCTTNLKGGNGHNIPNDNLVEILVHRLKAKLQTQGANVTYASARKAALTLQIQDEIRLCSWETV
;
A
#
# COMPACT_ATOMS: atom_id res chain seq x y z
N MET A 1 4.00 -7.22 5.45
CA MET A 1 4.36 -6.38 6.62
C MET A 1 4.45 -4.88 6.31
N LYS A 2 5.35 -4.41 5.42
CA LYS A 2 5.57 -2.97 5.19
C LYS A 2 4.33 -2.16 4.79
N LYS A 3 3.42 -2.75 4.03
CA LYS A 3 2.13 -2.14 3.63
C LYS A 3 1.32 -1.64 4.84
N ILE A 4 1.25 -2.43 5.92
CA ILE A 4 0.54 -2.04 7.16
C ILE A 4 1.35 -0.99 7.92
N GLN A 5 2.66 -1.15 8.00
CA GLN A 5 3.53 -0.20 8.69
C GLN A 5 3.37 1.23 8.14
N ILE A 6 3.29 1.37 6.82
CA ILE A 6 2.98 2.64 6.13
C ILE A 6 1.66 3.23 6.63
N ILE A 7 0.58 2.44 6.68
CA ILE A 7 -0.74 2.91 7.15
C ILE A 7 -0.63 3.43 8.59
N TYR A 8 0.07 2.72 9.49
CA TYR A 8 0.25 3.19 10.86
C TYR A 8 1.10 4.46 10.94
N GLN A 9 2.16 4.58 10.13
CA GLN A 9 3.00 5.79 10.13
C GLN A 9 2.21 7.04 9.71
N GLN A 10 1.26 6.89 8.78
CA GLN A 10 0.46 8.01 8.29
C GLN A 10 -0.76 8.30 9.17
N PHE A 11 -1.47 7.26 9.62
CA PHE A 11 -2.81 7.41 10.20
C PHE A 11 -2.89 7.12 11.70
N TYR A 12 -1.83 6.58 12.33
CA TYR A 12 -1.83 6.24 13.75
C TYR A 12 -0.81 7.09 14.53
N LYS A 13 -1.33 7.95 15.41
CA LYS A 13 -0.52 8.67 16.42
C LYS A 13 -1.15 8.45 17.79
N SER A 14 -0.39 7.99 18.77
CA SER A 14 -0.93 7.74 20.13
C SER A 14 -1.58 8.99 20.72
N THR A 15 -1.03 10.17 20.42
CA THR A 15 -1.55 11.47 20.86
C THR A 15 -2.91 11.83 20.26
N SER A 16 -3.33 11.22 19.15
CA SER A 16 -4.64 11.50 18.53
C SER A 16 -5.82 10.79 19.21
N ASN A 17 -5.61 10.18 20.38
CA ASN A 17 -6.67 9.47 21.12
C ASN A 17 -7.88 10.37 21.47
N ILE A 18 -7.67 11.68 21.56
CA ILE A 18 -8.73 12.65 21.85
C ILE A 18 -9.56 12.94 20.58
N ASP A 19 -8.97 12.73 19.40
CA ASP A 19 -9.59 13.00 18.11
C ASP A 19 -10.54 11.85 17.72
N LYS A 20 -11.84 12.14 17.75
CA LYS A 20 -12.90 11.18 17.41
C LYS A 20 -12.72 10.67 15.98
N GLY A 21 -12.77 9.35 15.81
CA GLY A 21 -12.62 8.69 14.52
C GLY A 21 -11.18 8.47 14.09
N SER A 22 -10.17 8.91 14.85
CA SER A 22 -8.78 8.55 14.59
C SER A 22 -8.52 7.09 14.96
N LEU A 23 -7.53 6.45 14.32
CA LEU A 23 -7.18 5.06 14.63
C LEU A 23 -6.77 4.85 16.11
N SER A 24 -6.10 5.83 16.73
CA SER A 24 -5.73 5.74 18.15
C SER A 24 -6.95 5.74 19.07
N GLN A 25 -7.92 6.61 18.77
CA GLN A 25 -9.17 6.69 19.52
C GLN A 25 -10.02 5.42 19.31
N LEU A 26 -10.19 4.98 18.06
CA LEU A 26 -10.95 3.77 17.72
C LEU A 26 -10.37 2.54 18.41
N ARG A 27 -9.05 2.34 18.37
CA ARG A 27 -8.37 1.24 19.05
C ARG A 27 -8.77 1.14 20.53
N ASN A 28 -8.84 2.28 21.22
CA ASN A 28 -9.20 2.33 22.63
C ASN A 28 -10.68 2.03 22.87
N VAL A 29 -11.56 2.55 22.01
CA VAL A 29 -13.01 2.31 22.08
C VAL A 29 -13.34 0.82 21.94
N ILE A 30 -12.66 0.12 21.02
CA ILE A 30 -12.88 -1.33 20.82
C ILE A 30 -11.90 -2.21 21.61
N HIS A 31 -11.18 -1.62 22.57
CA HIS A 31 -10.27 -2.33 23.49
C HIS A 31 -9.22 -3.24 22.83
N ARG A 32 -8.63 -2.82 21.70
CA ARG A 32 -7.57 -3.58 21.01
C ARG A 32 -6.19 -3.36 21.61
N VAL A 33 -5.94 -4.00 22.75
CA VAL A 33 -4.69 -3.89 23.54
C VAL A 33 -3.48 -4.52 22.86
N ASP A 34 -3.70 -5.43 21.91
CA ASP A 34 -2.70 -6.12 21.10
C ASP A 34 -2.20 -5.29 19.90
N VAL A 35 -2.77 -4.10 19.70
CA VAL A 35 -2.43 -3.15 18.65
C VAL A 35 -1.67 -1.95 19.22
N GLN A 36 -0.53 -1.63 18.61
CA GLN A 36 0.37 -0.57 19.06
C GLN A 36 0.80 0.30 17.87
N GLY A 37 1.86 1.09 18.04
CA GLY A 37 2.39 1.95 17.00
C GLY A 37 2.99 1.19 15.81
N ALA A 38 3.41 1.94 14.79
CA ALA A 38 3.99 1.40 13.56
C ALA A 38 5.22 0.50 13.79
N ASP A 39 5.95 0.71 14.87
CA ASP A 39 7.12 -0.05 15.31
C ASP A 39 6.79 -1.51 15.70
N ARG A 40 5.55 -1.77 16.11
CA ARG A 40 5.09 -3.08 16.63
C ARG A 40 4.31 -3.90 15.61
N VAL A 41 4.10 -3.36 14.42
CA VAL A 41 3.41 -4.03 13.31
C VAL A 41 4.11 -5.33 12.90
N VAL A 42 5.44 -5.38 12.99
CA VAL A 42 6.21 -6.59 12.63
C VAL A 42 5.96 -7.70 13.65
N ASP A 43 5.96 -7.36 14.94
CA ASP A 43 5.81 -8.31 16.03
C ASP A 43 4.39 -8.90 16.10
N SER A 44 3.38 -8.07 15.84
CA SER A 44 1.96 -8.43 15.98
C SER A 44 1.17 -8.19 14.69
N TYR A 45 1.71 -8.65 13.56
CA TYR A 45 1.14 -8.39 12.22
C TYR A 45 -0.35 -8.72 12.10
N ARG A 46 -0.79 -9.89 12.59
CA ARG A 46 -2.18 -10.35 12.47
C ARG A 46 -3.15 -9.44 13.22
N ALA A 47 -2.80 -9.03 14.43
CA ALA A 47 -3.60 -8.12 15.25
C ALA A 47 -3.78 -6.76 14.56
N HIS A 48 -2.66 -6.20 14.05
CA HIS A 48 -2.66 -4.91 13.35
C HIS A 48 -3.44 -4.99 12.03
N PHE A 49 -3.31 -6.09 11.28
CA PHE A 49 -4.07 -6.31 10.05
C PHE A 49 -5.57 -6.37 10.30
N ALA A 50 -5.99 -7.20 11.26
CA ALA A 50 -7.40 -7.31 11.64
C ALA A 50 -7.97 -5.95 12.04
N PHE A 51 -7.23 -5.16 12.82
CA PHE A 51 -7.69 -3.84 13.26
C PHE A 51 -7.92 -2.87 12.10
N ILE A 52 -7.00 -2.83 11.13
CA ILE A 52 -7.16 -1.99 9.93
C ILE A 52 -8.38 -2.45 9.11
N SER A 53 -8.62 -3.77 9.00
CA SER A 53 -9.82 -4.27 8.32
C SER A 53 -11.09 -3.86 9.05
N ASP A 54 -11.13 -4.02 10.37
CA ASP A 54 -12.30 -3.67 11.20
C ASP A 54 -12.62 -2.16 11.08
N CYS A 55 -11.60 -1.31 11.12
CA CYS A 55 -11.76 0.13 10.91
C CYS A 55 -12.26 0.46 9.50
N LEU A 56 -11.73 -0.19 8.46
CA LEU A 56 -12.20 -0.01 7.09
C LEU A 56 -13.66 -0.42 6.94
N ASP A 57 -14.04 -1.57 7.49
CA ASP A 57 -15.42 -2.07 7.44
C ASP A 57 -16.37 -1.13 8.18
N ALA A 58 -15.98 -0.64 9.36
CA ALA A 58 -16.77 0.34 10.11
C ALA A 58 -16.98 1.64 9.32
N PHE A 59 -15.96 2.16 8.64
CA PHE A 59 -16.11 3.36 7.81
C PHE A 59 -16.96 3.12 6.56
N LEU A 60 -16.82 1.97 5.90
CA LEU A 60 -17.65 1.60 4.75
C LEU A 60 -19.11 1.45 5.15
N VAL A 61 -19.39 0.76 6.25
CA VAL A 61 -20.75 0.63 6.81
C VAL A 61 -21.31 2.00 7.15
N GLY A 62 -20.53 2.85 7.84
CA GLY A 62 -20.95 4.22 8.15
C GLY A 62 -21.26 5.06 6.90
N ALA A 63 -20.46 4.94 5.84
CA ALA A 63 -20.71 5.59 4.56
C ALA A 63 -22.00 5.08 3.90
N CYS A 64 -22.23 3.76 3.90
CA CYS A 64 -23.46 3.15 3.39
C CYS A 64 -24.70 3.62 4.16
N LEU A 65 -24.66 3.59 5.50
CA LEU A 65 -25.76 4.05 6.34
C LEU A 65 -26.11 5.51 6.06
N HIS A 66 -25.10 6.38 6.00
CA HIS A 66 -25.32 7.79 5.70
C HIS A 66 -25.84 8.03 4.27
N HIS A 67 -25.32 7.30 3.27
CA HIS A 67 -25.73 7.43 1.87
C HIS A 67 -27.15 6.93 1.60
N LEU A 68 -27.55 5.85 2.27
CA LEU A 68 -28.87 5.23 2.16
C LEU A 68 -29.88 5.80 3.16
N ASP A 69 -29.45 6.73 4.02
CA ASP A 69 -30.26 7.40 5.04
C ASP A 69 -30.87 6.39 6.04
N MET A 70 -30.02 5.49 6.53
CA MET A 70 -30.33 4.44 7.51
C MET A 70 -29.81 4.83 8.89
N GLU A 71 -30.61 4.59 9.93
CA GLU A 71 -30.21 4.88 11.32
C GLU A 71 -29.21 3.86 11.87
N ASN A 72 -29.38 2.59 11.48
CA ASN A 72 -28.52 1.48 11.86
C ASN A 72 -28.57 0.37 10.78
N ILE A 73 -27.73 -0.66 10.95
CA ILE A 73 -27.60 -1.75 9.97
C ILE A 73 -28.86 -2.61 9.79
N GLU A 74 -29.77 -2.58 10.75
CA GLU A 74 -31.04 -3.33 10.71
C GLU A 74 -32.19 -2.49 10.11
N SER A 75 -31.95 -1.20 9.86
CA SER A 75 -32.97 -0.28 9.32
C SER A 75 -33.13 -0.48 7.81
N GLU A 76 -34.32 -0.21 7.28
CA GLU A 76 -34.50 -0.17 5.82
C GLU A 76 -33.91 1.14 5.23
N PRO A 77 -33.32 1.10 4.02
CA PRO A 77 -32.87 2.30 3.32
C PRO A 77 -34.03 3.28 3.14
N LYS A 78 -33.90 4.54 3.57
CA LYS A 78 -34.92 5.58 3.32
C LYS A 78 -34.72 6.26 1.97
N ARG A 79 -33.50 6.21 1.43
CA ARG A 79 -33.15 6.71 0.09
C ARG A 79 -32.80 5.57 -0.85
N LYS A 80 -32.99 5.81 -2.15
CA LYS A 80 -32.64 4.88 -3.24
C LYS A 80 -33.30 3.50 -3.08
N GLN A 81 -34.52 3.50 -2.54
CA GLN A 81 -35.33 2.31 -2.40
C GLN A 81 -35.67 1.73 -3.77
N VAL A 82 -35.43 0.44 -3.90
CA VAL A 82 -35.90 -0.38 -5.02
C VAL A 82 -36.60 -1.59 -4.43
N LEU A 83 -37.53 -2.19 -5.17
CA LEU A 83 -38.14 -3.45 -4.77
C LEU A 83 -37.13 -4.60 -4.99
N PHE A 84 -36.08 -4.62 -4.17
CA PHE A 84 -34.88 -5.43 -4.40
C PHE A 84 -35.19 -6.92 -4.55
N ALA A 85 -36.18 -7.43 -3.81
CA ALA A 85 -36.62 -8.82 -3.90
C ALA A 85 -37.15 -9.20 -5.30
N ALA A 86 -37.78 -8.27 -6.01
CA ALA A 86 -38.37 -8.49 -7.33
C ALA A 86 -37.37 -8.32 -8.49
N LEU A 87 -36.17 -7.80 -8.22
CA LEU A 87 -35.12 -7.66 -9.21
C LEU A 87 -34.51 -9.01 -9.59
N SER A 88 -34.16 -9.16 -10.86
CA SER A 88 -33.32 -10.25 -11.35
C SER A 88 -31.92 -10.20 -10.73
N SER A 89 -31.16 -11.29 -10.83
CA SER A 89 -29.79 -11.34 -10.30
C SER A 89 -28.87 -10.27 -10.91
N ASP A 90 -29.02 -9.99 -12.20
CA ASP A 90 -28.22 -8.99 -12.90
C ASP A 90 -28.59 -7.56 -12.47
N GLU A 91 -29.88 -7.27 -12.30
CA GLU A 91 -30.35 -5.97 -11.81
C GLU A 91 -29.93 -5.74 -10.35
N LYS A 92 -29.96 -6.78 -9.51
CA LYS A 92 -29.44 -6.71 -8.12
C LYS A 92 -27.97 -6.35 -8.11
N ARG A 93 -27.18 -6.99 -8.98
CA ARG A 93 -25.75 -6.72 -9.12
C ARG A 93 -25.51 -5.27 -9.56
N GLN A 94 -26.19 -4.82 -10.61
CA GLN A 94 -26.06 -3.44 -11.12
C GLN A 94 -26.44 -2.40 -10.06
N TYR A 95 -27.50 -2.66 -9.29
CA TYR A 95 -27.89 -1.80 -8.18
C TYR A 95 -26.78 -1.68 -7.13
N ILE A 96 -26.20 -2.81 -6.70
CA ILE A 96 -25.10 -2.82 -5.72
C ILE A 96 -23.86 -2.11 -6.29
N GLU A 97 -23.51 -2.36 -7.55
CA GLU A 97 -22.39 -1.69 -8.24
C GLU A 97 -22.61 -0.16 -8.31
N GLN A 98 -23.84 0.28 -8.57
CA GLN A 98 -24.20 1.70 -8.56
C GLN A 98 -24.02 2.32 -7.18
N ILE A 99 -24.54 1.69 -6.12
CA ILE A 99 -24.36 2.18 -4.75
C ILE A 99 -22.88 2.24 -4.39
N ALA A 100 -22.10 1.19 -4.68
CA ALA A 100 -20.67 1.16 -4.43
C ALA A 100 -19.92 2.30 -5.16
N SER A 101 -20.26 2.55 -6.43
CA SER A 101 -19.67 3.64 -7.23
C SER A 101 -19.99 5.02 -6.67
N GLU A 102 -21.17 5.20 -6.09
CA GLU A 102 -21.55 6.44 -5.43
C GLU A 102 -20.86 6.61 -4.07
N ILE A 103 -20.69 5.54 -3.30
CA ILE A 103 -19.90 5.55 -2.05
C ILE A 103 -18.45 5.93 -2.36
N GLU A 104 -17.85 5.33 -3.38
CA GLU A 104 -16.50 5.65 -3.82
C GLU A 104 -16.37 7.14 -4.14
N ARG A 105 -17.28 7.66 -4.96
CA ARG A 105 -17.27 9.07 -5.38
C ARG A 105 -17.48 10.04 -4.23
N ASN A 106 -18.41 9.75 -3.32
CA ASN A 106 -18.87 10.70 -2.31
C ASN A 106 -18.08 10.65 -1.00
N TYR A 107 -17.38 9.55 -0.71
CA TYR A 107 -16.71 9.35 0.59
C TYR A 107 -15.23 8.98 0.48
N ILE A 108 -14.78 8.47 -0.67
CA ILE A 108 -13.39 8.01 -0.86
C ILE A 108 -12.64 8.97 -1.77
N ASN A 109 -13.20 9.30 -2.94
CA ASN A 109 -12.58 10.18 -3.93
C ASN A 109 -12.98 11.64 -3.70
N LEU A 110 -12.67 12.16 -2.51
CA LEU A 110 -13.01 13.53 -2.11
C LEU A 110 -12.14 14.60 -2.78
N GLU A 111 -10.98 14.24 -3.30
CA GLU A 111 -10.12 15.16 -4.06
C GLU A 111 -10.73 15.40 -5.44
N LYS A 112 -11.07 16.67 -5.70
CA LYS A 112 -11.82 17.06 -6.89
C LYS A 112 -11.02 17.10 -8.19
N ASP A 113 -9.69 16.93 -8.19
CA ASP A 113 -8.97 17.01 -9.46
C ASP A 113 -7.59 16.33 -9.46
N LEU A 114 -7.52 15.12 -10.04
CA LEU A 114 -6.25 14.61 -10.56
C LEU A 114 -5.71 15.51 -11.70
N CYS A 115 -6.59 16.25 -12.40
CA CYS A 115 -6.20 17.14 -13.48
C CYS A 115 -5.41 18.37 -13.01
N SER A 116 -5.64 18.87 -11.79
CA SER A 116 -4.86 19.97 -11.20
C SER A 116 -3.48 19.53 -10.70
N LEU A 117 -3.31 18.23 -10.41
CA LEU A 117 -2.03 17.65 -10.01
C LEU A 117 -1.03 17.56 -11.16
N ASN A 118 -1.48 17.41 -12.41
CA ASN A 118 -0.58 17.27 -13.56
C ASN A 118 0.26 18.54 -13.83
N PRO A 119 -0.34 19.76 -13.92
CA PRO A 119 0.44 21.00 -14.02
C PRO A 119 1.36 21.24 -12.83
N ARG A 120 0.90 21.01 -11.59
CA ARG A 120 1.72 21.19 -10.37
C ARG A 120 2.89 20.21 -10.33
N SER A 121 2.68 18.97 -10.74
CA SER A 121 3.72 17.93 -10.84
C SER A 121 4.74 18.28 -11.92
N GLN A 122 4.29 18.79 -13.06
CA GLN A 122 5.15 19.22 -14.15
C GLN A 122 6.00 20.44 -13.76
N GLU A 123 5.40 21.43 -13.08
CA GLU A 123 6.13 22.56 -12.52
C GLU A 123 7.18 22.12 -11.50
N MET A 124 6.83 21.19 -10.61
CA MET A 124 7.76 20.64 -9.62
C MET A 124 8.93 19.91 -10.31
N TYR A 125 8.65 19.13 -11.35
CA TYR A 125 9.67 18.45 -12.15
C TYR A 125 10.63 19.45 -12.82
N LEU A 126 10.09 20.48 -13.48
CA LEU A 126 10.89 21.51 -14.14
C LEU A 126 11.79 22.26 -13.15
N LYS A 127 11.27 22.65 -11.98
CA LYS A 127 12.05 23.31 -10.93
C LYS A 127 13.12 22.40 -10.34
N GLU A 128 12.83 21.10 -10.17
CA GLU A 128 13.82 20.14 -9.70
C GLU A 128 14.93 19.93 -10.74
N GLN A 129 14.58 19.88 -12.03
CA GLN A 129 15.54 19.81 -13.12
C GLN A 129 16.44 21.06 -13.15
N GLN A 130 15.87 22.27 -13.00
CA GLN A 130 16.65 23.50 -12.90
C GLN A 130 17.67 23.47 -11.76
N ILE A 131 17.31 22.89 -10.61
CA ILE A 131 18.24 22.73 -9.47
C ILE A 131 19.31 21.70 -9.78
N GLN A 132 18.94 20.62 -10.49
CA GLN A 132 19.90 19.60 -10.90
C GLN A 132 20.90 20.16 -11.91
N ASP A 133 20.46 21.01 -12.83
CA ASP A 133 21.30 21.69 -13.82
C ASP A 133 22.25 22.71 -13.19
N MET A 134 22.00 23.13 -11.94
CA MET A 134 22.93 23.96 -11.15
C MET A 134 24.08 23.16 -10.55
N PHE A 135 24.10 21.83 -10.70
CA PHE A 135 25.18 20.99 -10.21
C PHE A 135 26.35 20.96 -11.20
N ASP A 136 27.52 21.38 -10.73
CA ASP A 136 28.78 21.22 -11.42
C ASP A 136 29.43 19.90 -10.98
N ALA A 137 29.61 18.99 -11.95
CA ALA A 137 30.16 17.66 -11.71
C ALA A 137 31.67 17.68 -11.45
N ASP A 138 32.41 18.64 -12.00
CA ASP A 138 33.85 18.76 -11.82
C ASP A 138 34.17 19.29 -10.41
N GLU A 139 33.39 20.26 -9.95
CA GLU A 139 33.52 20.83 -8.61
C GLU A 139 32.75 20.08 -7.51
N MET A 140 31.87 19.15 -7.90
CA MET A 140 30.97 18.43 -7.01
C MET A 140 30.15 19.35 -6.10
N LYS A 141 29.66 20.47 -6.66
CA LYS A 141 28.92 21.53 -5.95
C LYS A 141 27.78 22.06 -6.80
N PHE A 142 26.80 22.64 -6.12
CA PHE A 142 25.73 23.40 -6.75
C PHE A 142 26.08 24.89 -6.82
N PHE A 143 25.83 25.54 -7.95
CA PHE A 143 26.06 26.97 -8.16
C PHE A 143 24.76 27.70 -8.46
N CYS A 144 24.46 28.73 -7.67
CA CYS A 144 23.31 29.58 -7.94
C CYS A 144 23.52 30.37 -9.24
N LEU A 145 22.57 30.32 -10.17
CA LEU A 145 22.66 31.06 -11.43
C LEU A 145 22.52 32.59 -11.26
N HIS A 146 21.85 33.02 -10.19
CA HIS A 146 21.59 34.45 -9.93
C HIS A 146 22.76 35.17 -9.26
N CYS A 147 23.44 34.52 -8.30
CA CYS A 147 24.52 35.16 -7.53
C CYS A 147 25.84 34.39 -7.52
N ARG A 148 25.93 33.26 -8.25
CA ARG A 148 27.13 32.41 -8.41
C ARG A 148 27.71 31.84 -7.11
N ARG A 149 27.01 31.94 -5.99
CA ARG A 149 27.39 31.28 -4.72
C ARG A 149 27.32 29.75 -4.87
N SER A 150 28.29 29.06 -4.27
CA SER A 150 28.39 27.61 -4.32
C SER A 150 27.87 26.95 -3.04
N TYR A 151 27.30 25.75 -3.19
CA TYR A 151 26.66 24.99 -2.12
C TYR A 151 27.02 23.51 -2.24
N LYS A 152 27.38 22.88 -1.12
CA LYS A 152 27.74 21.45 -1.09
C LYS A 152 26.54 20.51 -1.27
N THR A 153 25.35 20.96 -0.91
CA THR A 153 24.15 20.13 -0.91
C THR A 153 22.98 20.85 -1.58
N ARG A 154 22.12 20.05 -2.21
CA ARG A 154 20.88 20.52 -2.83
C ARG A 154 19.99 21.28 -1.83
N GLY A 155 19.90 20.83 -0.59
CA GLY A 155 19.10 21.47 0.45
C GLY A 155 19.58 22.89 0.78
N ASN A 156 20.89 23.10 0.84
CA ASN A 156 21.46 24.42 1.10
C ASN A 156 21.20 25.39 -0.07
N LEU A 157 21.31 24.90 -1.31
CA LEU A 157 20.95 25.68 -2.49
C LEU A 157 19.46 26.07 -2.45
N LYS A 158 18.55 25.11 -2.20
CA LYS A 158 17.10 25.39 -2.10
C LYS A 158 16.79 26.47 -1.06
N ASN A 159 17.38 26.37 0.12
CA ASN A 159 17.20 27.37 1.18
C ASN A 159 17.72 28.76 0.78
N HIS A 160 18.84 28.81 0.05
CA HIS A 160 19.37 30.06 -0.48
C HIS A 160 18.46 30.68 -1.54
N LEU A 161 18.00 29.88 -2.52
CA LEU A 161 17.11 30.34 -3.59
C LEU A 161 15.80 30.90 -3.01
N LYS A 162 15.27 30.27 -1.95
CA LYS A 162 14.08 30.76 -1.24
C LYS A 162 14.32 32.11 -0.56
N LYS A 163 15.47 32.29 0.11
CA LYS A 163 15.74 33.48 0.93
C LYS A 163 16.23 34.69 0.12
N GLU A 164 17.09 34.47 -0.86
CA GLU A 164 17.81 35.54 -1.56
C GLU A 164 17.24 35.82 -2.97
N HIS A 165 16.47 34.89 -3.52
CA HIS A 165 15.94 34.96 -4.89
C HIS A 165 14.43 34.70 -4.97
N GLU A 166 13.74 34.72 -3.83
CA GLU A 166 12.28 34.57 -3.71
C GLU A 166 11.72 33.36 -4.46
N TRP A 167 12.53 32.31 -4.61
CA TRP A 167 12.12 31.13 -5.36
C TRP A 167 11.01 30.40 -4.61
N GLN A 168 9.83 30.33 -5.24
CA GLN A 168 8.68 29.62 -4.70
C GLN A 168 8.77 28.12 -5.02
N PHE A 169 8.82 27.28 -4.01
CA PHE A 169 8.73 25.84 -4.16
C PHE A 169 7.26 25.39 -3.97
N PRO A 170 6.67 24.63 -4.92
CA PRO A 170 5.26 24.24 -4.87
C PRO A 170 4.84 23.42 -3.64
N VAL A 171 5.79 22.89 -2.87
CA VAL A 171 5.54 22.03 -1.70
C VAL A 171 5.23 22.83 -0.44
N GLU A 172 5.48 24.15 -0.44
CA GLU A 172 5.42 24.99 0.78
C GLU A 172 4.53 26.23 0.61
N GLN A 173 3.63 26.27 -0.37
CA GLN A 173 2.51 27.20 -0.26
C GLN A 173 1.70 26.74 0.95
N ASN A 174 1.76 27.54 2.03
CA ASN A 174 0.85 27.38 3.14
C ASN A 174 -0.56 27.53 2.55
N ASP A 175 -1.29 26.43 2.47
CA ASP A 175 -2.72 26.37 2.12
C ASP A 175 -3.58 27.07 3.21
N ASP A 176 -3.07 28.10 3.88
CA ASP A 176 -3.73 28.74 5.03
C ASP A 176 -4.87 29.68 4.60
N ASP A 177 -4.89 30.15 3.35
CA ASP A 177 -5.88 31.15 2.89
C ASP A 177 -7.02 30.60 2.02
N ASP A 178 -6.91 29.40 1.43
CA ASP A 178 -7.99 28.80 0.58
C ASP A 178 -8.77 27.65 1.26
N ASP A 179 -8.40 27.25 2.48
CA ASP A 179 -8.75 25.92 3.03
C ASP A 179 -9.81 25.92 4.14
N LYS A 180 -10.57 27.02 4.30
CA LYS A 180 -11.61 27.13 5.35
C LYS A 180 -12.86 26.27 5.11
N GLU A 181 -13.08 25.76 3.89
CA GLU A 181 -14.22 24.88 3.57
C GLU A 181 -13.88 23.38 3.53
N LEU A 182 -12.61 22.99 3.67
CA LEU A 182 -12.23 21.59 3.51
C LEU A 182 -12.51 20.78 4.80
N ASP A 183 -13.40 19.79 4.73
CA ASP A 183 -13.61 18.85 5.84
C ASP A 183 -12.39 17.93 5.99
N ARG A 184 -11.44 18.37 6.83
CA ARG A 184 -10.19 17.65 7.13
C ARG A 184 -10.42 16.27 7.77
N VAL A 185 -11.54 16.08 8.48
CA VAL A 185 -11.89 14.79 9.07
C VAL A 185 -12.35 13.83 7.98
N ALA A 186 -13.20 14.29 7.06
CA ALA A 186 -13.59 13.52 5.89
C ALA A 186 -12.38 13.18 5.01
N LEU A 187 -11.46 14.13 4.80
CA LEU A 187 -10.22 13.91 4.03
C LEU A 187 -9.30 12.86 4.69
N TYR A 188 -9.11 12.93 6.01
CA TYR A 188 -8.36 11.93 6.77
C TYR A 188 -8.97 10.53 6.59
N ARG A 189 -10.28 10.40 6.78
CA ARG A 189 -11.00 9.14 6.64
C ARG A 189 -10.89 8.60 5.21
N ALA A 190 -11.12 9.44 4.20
CA ALA A 190 -11.02 9.08 2.80
C ALA A 190 -9.60 8.58 2.45
N SER A 191 -8.57 9.29 2.90
CA SER A 191 -7.17 8.92 2.68
C SER A 191 -6.80 7.59 3.35
N PHE A 192 -7.29 7.37 4.58
CA PHE A 192 -7.16 6.09 5.28
C PHE A 192 -7.83 4.96 4.48
N MET A 193 -9.08 5.17 4.06
CA MET A 193 -9.86 4.18 3.30
C MET A 193 -9.18 3.83 1.98
N LYS A 194 -8.63 4.80 1.22
CA LYS A 194 -7.84 4.53 0.00
C LYS A 194 -6.68 3.57 0.29
N CYS A 195 -5.91 3.83 1.34
CA CYS A 195 -4.76 2.99 1.70
C CYS A 195 -5.17 1.60 2.21
N ALA A 196 -6.25 1.53 2.99
CA ALA A 196 -6.78 0.27 3.52
C ALA A 196 -7.42 -0.60 2.43
N LEU A 197 -8.14 0.01 1.47
CA LEU A 197 -8.69 -0.67 0.30
C LEU A 197 -7.59 -1.21 -0.59
N LEU A 198 -6.53 -0.43 -0.85
CA LEU A 198 -5.35 -0.93 -1.57
C LEU A 198 -4.73 -2.14 -0.87
N LEU A 199 -4.62 -2.12 0.47
CA LEU A 199 -4.12 -3.26 1.24
C LEU A 199 -5.04 -4.48 1.10
N ARG A 200 -6.37 -4.30 1.18
CA ARG A 200 -7.36 -5.35 1.02
C ARG A 200 -7.30 -5.96 -0.38
N ASP A 201 -7.32 -5.12 -1.42
CA ASP A 201 -7.22 -5.54 -2.83
C ASP A 201 -5.92 -6.29 -3.10
N THR A 202 -4.81 -5.82 -2.54
CA THR A 202 -3.51 -6.49 -2.67
C THR A 202 -3.53 -7.90 -2.08
N ASN A 203 -4.11 -8.08 -0.90
CA ASN A 203 -4.19 -9.39 -0.26
C ASN A 203 -5.12 -10.33 -1.02
N ASP A 204 -6.27 -9.81 -1.47
CA ASP A 204 -7.21 -10.55 -2.29
C ASP A 204 -6.60 -10.97 -3.64
N ALA A 205 -5.83 -10.09 -4.27
CA ALA A 205 -5.08 -10.41 -5.48
C ALA A 205 -4.10 -11.57 -5.28
N TYR A 206 -3.41 -11.63 -4.13
CA TYR A 206 -2.56 -12.79 -3.81
C TYR A 206 -3.37 -14.06 -3.57
N ILE A 207 -4.51 -13.98 -2.89
CA ILE A 207 -5.40 -15.13 -2.60
C ILE A 207 -5.98 -15.71 -3.90
N LEU A 208 -6.31 -14.85 -4.86
CA LEU A 208 -6.85 -15.23 -6.16
C LEU A 208 -5.77 -15.57 -7.19
N GLY A 209 -4.49 -15.31 -6.90
CA GLY A 209 -3.40 -15.51 -7.86
C GLY A 209 -3.45 -14.54 -9.03
N ASP A 210 -4.03 -13.35 -8.85
CA ASP A 210 -4.19 -12.35 -9.91
C ASP A 210 -2.93 -11.50 -10.05
N GLY A 211 -2.03 -11.94 -10.93
CA GLY A 211 -0.79 -11.24 -11.23
C GLY A 211 -0.99 -9.83 -11.82
N ASN A 212 -2.12 -9.54 -12.47
CA ASN A 212 -2.41 -8.17 -12.94
C ASN A 212 -2.63 -7.24 -11.74
N ARG A 213 -3.57 -7.61 -10.86
CA ARG A 213 -3.89 -6.80 -9.67
C ARG A 213 -2.68 -6.65 -8.75
N ILE A 214 -1.87 -7.70 -8.58
CA ILE A 214 -0.61 -7.61 -7.81
C ILE A 214 0.33 -6.54 -8.42
N MET A 215 0.50 -6.56 -9.74
CA MET A 215 1.34 -5.60 -10.46
C MET A 215 0.78 -4.17 -10.35
N ASP A 216 -0.51 -3.96 -10.59
CA ASP A 216 -1.10 -2.63 -10.53
C ASP A 216 -1.07 -2.05 -9.11
N ASN A 217 -1.39 -2.86 -8.10
CA ASN A 217 -1.28 -2.46 -6.70
C ASN A 217 0.16 -2.11 -6.30
N SER A 218 1.16 -2.77 -6.89
CA SER A 218 2.56 -2.49 -6.60
C SER A 218 3.00 -1.07 -7.03
N LYS A 219 2.36 -0.49 -8.06
CA LYS A 219 2.59 0.90 -8.49
C LYS A 219 2.20 1.88 -7.38
N PHE A 220 1.00 1.73 -6.82
CA PHE A 220 0.53 2.56 -5.72
C PHE A 220 1.34 2.35 -4.45
N GLN A 221 1.69 1.10 -4.14
CA GLN A 221 2.55 0.80 -3.00
C GLN A 221 3.94 1.42 -3.12
N MET A 222 4.47 1.56 -4.35
CA MET A 222 5.76 2.19 -4.57
C MET A 222 5.71 3.67 -4.20
N LEU A 223 4.63 4.37 -4.60
CA LEU A 223 4.40 5.77 -4.22
C LEU A 223 4.28 5.92 -2.69
N LEU A 224 3.45 5.10 -2.05
CA LEU A 224 3.27 5.12 -0.59
C LEU A 224 4.56 4.80 0.18
N SER A 225 5.40 3.92 -0.36
CA SER A 225 6.71 3.59 0.24
C SER A 225 7.69 4.76 0.21
N GLY A 226 7.59 5.64 -0.79
CA GLY A 226 8.37 6.87 -0.88
C GLY A 226 7.99 7.87 0.21
N ILE A 227 6.68 8.08 0.41
CA ILE A 227 6.15 8.97 1.47
C ILE A 227 6.63 8.51 2.86
N SER A 228 6.64 7.20 3.09
CA SER A 228 7.02 6.60 4.37
C SER A 228 8.51 6.26 4.51
N GLN A 229 9.34 6.70 3.56
CA GLN A 229 10.80 6.53 3.55
C GLN A 229 11.26 5.06 3.68
N HIS A 230 10.48 4.11 3.16
CA HIS A 230 10.83 2.70 3.14
C HIS A 230 11.66 2.35 1.90
N THR A 231 12.86 2.92 1.79
CA THR A 231 13.72 2.85 0.59
C THR A 231 14.02 1.43 0.10
N LYS A 232 14.27 0.47 1.01
CA LYS A 232 14.47 -0.95 0.64
C LYS A 232 13.23 -1.57 0.02
N TYR A 233 12.05 -1.24 0.55
CA TYR A 233 10.78 -1.73 0.03
C TYR A 233 10.45 -1.07 -1.31
N GLN A 234 10.72 0.23 -1.43
CA GLN A 234 10.60 0.99 -2.68
C GLN A 234 11.50 0.41 -3.78
N LEU A 235 12.76 0.13 -3.46
CA LEU A 235 13.71 -0.48 -4.40
C LEU A 235 13.26 -1.87 -4.86
N TRP A 236 12.71 -2.66 -3.94
CA TRP A 236 12.13 -3.97 -4.27
C TRP A 236 10.94 -3.83 -5.22
N LEU A 237 9.99 -2.93 -4.94
CA LEU A 237 8.85 -2.64 -5.81
C LEU A 237 9.28 -2.11 -7.18
N PHE A 238 10.29 -1.25 -7.23
CA PHE A 238 10.86 -0.76 -8.48
C PHE A 238 11.42 -1.91 -9.33
N ARG A 239 12.22 -2.81 -8.73
CA ARG A 239 12.77 -3.99 -9.43
C ARG A 239 11.66 -4.92 -9.89
N PHE A 240 10.65 -5.14 -9.05
CA PHE A 240 9.47 -5.92 -9.38
C PHE A 240 8.78 -5.37 -10.63
N LEU A 241 8.49 -4.06 -10.67
CA LEU A 241 7.90 -3.38 -11.83
C LEU A 241 8.83 -3.39 -13.06
N ALA A 242 10.13 -3.20 -12.88
CA ALA A 242 11.10 -3.23 -13.97
C ALA A 242 11.18 -4.60 -14.64
N ASN A 243 11.04 -5.70 -13.88
CA ASN A 243 10.96 -7.05 -14.43
C ASN A 243 9.74 -7.22 -15.35
N PHE A 244 8.59 -6.60 -15.06
CA PHE A 244 7.42 -6.68 -15.94
C PHE A 244 7.56 -5.85 -17.21
N HIS A 245 8.12 -4.64 -17.09
CA HIS A 245 8.03 -3.65 -18.14
C HIS A 245 9.26 -3.57 -19.04
N CYS A 246 10.45 -3.92 -18.54
CA CYS A 246 11.70 -3.55 -19.23
C CYS A 246 12.83 -4.58 -19.18
N LEU A 247 12.96 -5.36 -18.10
CA LEU A 247 14.16 -6.18 -17.88
C LEU A 247 14.04 -7.60 -18.43
N LEU A 248 12.84 -8.18 -18.40
CA LEU A 248 12.61 -9.56 -18.83
C LEU A 248 12.10 -9.60 -20.26
N SER A 249 12.31 -10.75 -20.94
CA SER A 249 11.66 -11.01 -22.22
C SER A 249 10.13 -11.07 -22.02
N PRO A 250 9.31 -10.85 -23.07
CA PRO A 250 7.85 -10.93 -22.93
C PRO A 250 7.36 -12.26 -22.34
N ARG A 251 8.06 -13.36 -22.66
CA ARG A 251 7.78 -14.68 -22.10
C ARG A 251 8.12 -14.75 -20.61
N ASP A 252 9.33 -14.35 -20.24
CA ASP A 252 9.78 -14.44 -18.84
C ASP A 252 8.98 -13.48 -17.95
N ALA A 253 8.58 -12.31 -18.45
CA ALA A 253 7.71 -11.38 -17.76
C ALA A 253 6.31 -11.98 -17.51
N TYR A 254 5.76 -12.69 -18.50
CA TYR A 254 4.50 -13.42 -18.34
C TYR A 254 4.62 -14.49 -17.25
N GLU A 255 5.66 -15.34 -17.31
CA GLU A 255 5.89 -16.38 -16.30
C GLU A 255 6.12 -15.76 -14.91
N TYR A 256 6.94 -14.72 -14.79
CA TYR A 256 7.19 -13.99 -13.54
C TYR A 256 5.91 -13.44 -12.91
N LYS A 257 4.98 -12.95 -13.72
CA LYS A 257 3.69 -12.38 -13.28
C LYS A 257 2.80 -13.40 -12.62
N TRP A 258 2.68 -14.57 -13.23
CA TRP A 258 1.83 -15.64 -12.70
C TRP A 258 2.53 -16.46 -11.62
N ASN A 259 3.87 -16.45 -11.60
CA ASN A 259 4.71 -16.99 -10.53
C ASN A 259 4.91 -16.01 -9.37
N CYS A 260 3.94 -15.14 -9.08
CA CYS A 260 3.95 -14.28 -7.88
C CYS A 260 3.36 -14.98 -6.64
N THR A 261 2.60 -16.05 -6.87
CA THR A 261 1.86 -16.80 -5.85
C THR A 261 2.06 -18.29 -6.02
N THR A 262 1.85 -19.04 -4.92
CA THR A 262 1.83 -20.50 -4.95
C THR A 262 0.60 -21.00 -4.20
N ASN A 263 -0.05 -22.03 -4.75
CA ASN A 263 -1.14 -22.74 -4.06
C ASN A 263 -0.61 -24.02 -3.41
N LEU A 264 -0.47 -24.02 -2.08
CA LEU A 264 0.01 -25.19 -1.35
C LEU A 264 -1.09 -26.21 -0.99
N LYS A 265 -2.37 -25.80 -1.04
CA LYS A 265 -3.50 -26.61 -0.55
C LYS A 265 -4.41 -27.12 -1.67
N GLY A 266 -4.24 -26.63 -2.89
CA GLY A 266 -5.18 -26.82 -3.98
C GLY A 266 -6.45 -25.96 -3.81
N GLY A 267 -7.29 -25.94 -4.85
CA GLY A 267 -8.58 -25.23 -4.85
C GLY A 267 -8.49 -23.70 -4.90
N ASN A 268 -9.60 -23.06 -5.25
CA ASN A 268 -9.66 -21.60 -5.39
C ASN A 268 -9.50 -20.87 -4.04
N GLY A 269 -8.84 -19.71 -4.05
CA GLY A 269 -8.72 -18.86 -2.86
C GLY A 269 -7.71 -19.33 -1.81
N HIS A 270 -6.77 -20.21 -2.18
CA HIS A 270 -5.75 -20.76 -1.26
C HIS A 270 -4.32 -20.39 -1.64
N ASN A 271 -4.15 -19.47 -2.60
CA ASN A 271 -2.84 -18.98 -2.97
C ASN A 271 -2.21 -18.16 -1.83
N ILE A 272 -0.89 -18.28 -1.70
CA ILE A 272 -0.08 -17.45 -0.82
C ILE A 272 0.98 -16.69 -1.64
N PRO A 273 1.42 -15.51 -1.19
CA PRO A 273 2.57 -14.83 -1.79
C PRO A 273 3.82 -15.73 -1.75
N ASN A 274 4.64 -15.69 -2.79
CA ASN A 274 5.88 -16.48 -2.83
C ASN A 274 6.89 -16.11 -1.74
N ASP A 275 6.86 -14.88 -1.24
CA ASP A 275 7.64 -14.47 -0.06
C ASP A 275 7.28 -15.31 1.18
N ASN A 276 5.98 -15.55 1.41
CA ASN A 276 5.51 -16.42 2.49
C ASN A 276 5.93 -17.87 2.26
N LEU A 277 5.92 -18.34 1.00
CA LEU A 277 6.41 -19.68 0.67
C LEU A 277 7.90 -19.80 1.05
N VAL A 278 8.73 -18.84 0.63
CA VAL A 278 10.16 -18.83 0.97
C VAL A 278 10.35 -18.85 2.48
N GLU A 279 9.60 -18.06 3.24
CA GLU A 279 9.65 -18.08 4.71
C GLU A 279 9.31 -19.48 5.28
N ILE A 280 8.24 -20.12 4.80
CA ILE A 280 7.87 -21.49 5.18
C ILE A 280 9.01 -22.47 4.87
N LEU A 281 9.62 -22.37 3.67
CA LEU A 281 10.72 -23.23 3.26
C LEU A 281 11.95 -23.04 4.15
N VAL A 282 12.31 -21.78 4.46
CA VAL A 282 13.42 -21.47 5.36
C VAL A 282 13.16 -22.03 6.76
N HIS A 283 11.95 -21.91 7.29
CA HIS A 283 11.60 -22.50 8.59
C HIS A 283 11.71 -24.03 8.59
N ARG A 284 11.20 -24.69 7.56
CA ARG A 284 11.34 -26.15 7.40
C ARG A 284 12.80 -26.58 7.30
N LEU A 285 13.61 -25.84 6.53
CA LEU A 285 15.04 -26.10 6.42
C LEU A 285 15.72 -25.97 7.79
N LYS A 286 15.49 -24.86 8.51
CA LYS A 286 16.04 -24.65 9.85
C LYS A 286 15.66 -25.78 10.81
N ALA A 287 14.41 -26.22 10.80
CA ALA A 287 13.97 -27.36 11.60
C ALA A 287 14.73 -28.66 11.23
N LYS A 288 14.89 -28.96 9.94
CA LYS A 288 15.69 -30.12 9.50
C LYS A 288 17.15 -30.01 9.94
N LEU A 289 17.76 -28.84 9.87
CA LEU A 289 19.13 -28.64 10.33
C LEU A 289 19.24 -28.84 11.85
N GLN A 290 18.29 -28.34 12.62
CA GLN A 290 18.26 -28.54 14.07
C GLN A 290 18.21 -30.02 14.46
N THR A 291 17.49 -30.86 13.71
CA THR A 291 17.47 -32.32 13.97
C THR A 291 18.81 -33.01 13.77
N GLN A 292 19.75 -32.40 13.03
CA GLN A 292 21.08 -32.96 12.81
C GLN A 292 22.05 -32.70 13.98
N GLY A 293 21.73 -31.76 14.89
CA GLY A 293 22.55 -31.44 16.05
C GLY A 293 23.99 -31.08 15.67
N ALA A 294 24.98 -31.71 16.32
CA ALA A 294 26.40 -31.48 16.04
C ALA A 294 26.85 -31.94 14.64
N ASN A 295 26.02 -32.71 13.91
CA ASN A 295 26.34 -33.20 12.57
C ASN A 295 26.03 -32.18 11.45
N VAL A 296 25.60 -30.96 11.80
CA VAL A 296 25.38 -29.90 10.81
C VAL A 296 26.71 -29.51 10.19
N THR A 297 26.87 -29.84 8.92
CA THR A 297 27.98 -29.42 8.06
C THR A 297 27.41 -28.68 6.86
N TYR A 298 28.24 -27.93 6.13
CA TYR A 298 27.81 -27.31 4.88
C TYR A 298 27.25 -28.34 3.89
N ALA A 299 27.87 -29.52 3.81
CA ALA A 299 27.43 -30.60 2.93
C ALA A 299 26.06 -31.16 3.36
N SER A 300 25.85 -31.40 4.66
CA SER A 300 24.55 -31.89 5.16
C SER A 300 23.46 -30.83 5.01
N ALA A 301 23.79 -29.56 5.17
CA ALA A 301 22.86 -28.45 4.98
C ALA A 301 22.46 -28.27 3.51
N ARG A 302 23.42 -28.34 2.58
CA ARG A 302 23.16 -28.34 1.13
C ARG A 302 22.26 -29.50 0.73
N LYS A 303 22.54 -30.71 1.24
CA LYS A 303 21.70 -31.90 0.97
C LYS A 303 20.28 -31.73 1.52
N ALA A 304 20.13 -31.17 2.71
CA ALA A 304 18.82 -30.89 3.31
C ALA A 304 18.01 -29.87 2.49
N ALA A 305 18.65 -28.82 1.98
CA ALA A 305 18.01 -27.82 1.12
C ALA A 305 17.54 -28.42 -0.22
N LEU A 306 18.40 -29.17 -0.91
CA LEU A 306 18.05 -29.83 -2.18
C LEU A 306 16.90 -30.83 -2.01
N THR A 307 16.91 -31.60 -0.91
CA THR A 307 15.84 -32.57 -0.63
C THR A 307 14.51 -31.86 -0.35
N LEU A 308 14.54 -30.70 0.30
CA LEU A 308 13.34 -29.90 0.56
C LEU A 308 12.72 -29.40 -0.75
N GLN A 309 13.55 -28.92 -1.68
CA GLN A 309 13.10 -28.45 -2.99
C GLN A 309 12.38 -29.56 -3.78
N ILE A 310 12.98 -30.76 -3.87
CA ILE A 310 12.37 -31.92 -4.54
C ILE A 310 11.05 -32.34 -3.86
N GLN A 311 10.98 -32.31 -2.53
CA GLN A 311 9.77 -32.67 -1.79
C GLN A 311 8.59 -31.73 -2.10
N ASP A 312 8.85 -30.44 -2.31
CA ASP A 312 7.81 -29.49 -2.65
C ASP A 312 7.45 -29.52 -4.15
N GLU A 313 8.41 -29.81 -5.05
CA GLU A 313 8.12 -30.09 -6.47
C GLU A 313 7.20 -31.32 -6.63
N ILE A 314 7.47 -32.42 -5.92
CA ILE A 314 6.62 -33.63 -5.94
C ILE A 314 5.22 -33.34 -5.42
N ARG A 315 5.11 -32.52 -4.35
CA ARG A 315 3.80 -32.12 -3.82
C ARG A 315 3.00 -31.36 -4.87
N LEU A 316 3.60 -30.39 -5.55
CA LEU A 316 2.90 -29.60 -6.56
C LEU A 316 2.40 -30.48 -7.73
N CYS A 317 3.21 -31.42 -8.23
CA CYS A 317 2.79 -32.34 -9.29
C CYS A 317 1.67 -33.33 -8.88
N SER A 318 1.60 -33.72 -7.59
CA SER A 318 0.57 -34.64 -7.12
C SER A 318 -0.85 -34.06 -7.06
N TRP A 319 -1.00 -32.73 -7.22
CA TRP A 319 -2.30 -32.06 -7.21
C TRP A 319 -2.83 -31.71 -8.62
N GLU A 320 -2.00 -31.79 -9.66
CA GLU A 320 -2.42 -31.61 -11.05
C GLU A 320 -3.11 -32.87 -11.63
N THR A 321 -3.24 -33.92 -10.83
CA THR A 321 -3.80 -35.23 -11.23
C THR A 321 -5.18 -35.56 -10.65
N VAL A 322 -5.89 -34.58 -10.06
CA VAL A 322 -7.26 -34.76 -9.53
C VAL A 322 -8.24 -33.76 -10.12
#